data_AF-A0A0C2FMQ6-F1
#
_entry.id   AF-A0A0C2FMQ6-F1
#
_cell.length_a   1.000
_cell.length_b   1.000
_cell.length_c   1.000
_cell.angle_alpha   90.00
_cell.angle_beta   90.00
_cell.angle_gamma   90.00
#
_symmetry.space_group_name_H-M   'P 1'
#
loop_
_entity.id
_entity.type
_entity.pdbx_description
1 polymer ?
#
loop_
_entity_poly.entity_id
_entity_poly.type
_entity_poly.pdbx_seq_one_letter_code
_entity_poly.pdbx_strand_id
1 'polypeptide(L)' 'MGVRLFKEAEEDLPNVAETYAKIGDCLERMARVEPDKVLARTEVRASDGMHKLKKHAPPM' A
#
# COMPACT_ATOMS: atom_id res chain seq x y z
N MET A 1 10.22 32.07 4.23
CA MET A 1 10.04 30.99 3.24
C MET A 1 10.25 29.58 3.81
N GLY A 2 11.05 29.39 4.86
CA GLY A 2 11.31 28.04 5.42
C GLY A 2 10.11 27.32 6.06
N VAL A 3 9.16 28.03 6.67
CA VAL A 3 8.03 27.39 7.37
C VAL A 3 6.97 26.81 6.40
N ARG A 4 6.95 27.26 5.14
CA ARG A 4 6.01 26.76 4.11
C ARG A 4 6.44 25.41 3.53
N LEU A 5 7.75 25.18 3.41
CA LEU A 5 8.32 23.92 2.93
C LEU A 5 8.08 22.75 3.90
N PHE A 6 8.03 23.00 5.21
CA PHE A 6 7.71 21.95 6.19
C PHE A 6 6.24 21.51 6.13
N LYS A 7 5.34 22.40 5.74
CA LYS A 7 3.90 22.11 5.67
C LYS A 7 3.52 21.41 4.37
N GLU A 8 4.16 21.74 3.25
CA GLU A 8 4.01 21.00 1.98
C GLU A 8 4.51 19.54 2.10
N ALA A 9 5.61 19.30 2.82
CA ALA A 9 6.09 17.93 3.08
C ALA A 9 5.15 17.09 3.97
N GLU A 10 4.34 17.74 4.81
CA GLU A 10 3.34 17.10 5.67
C GLU A 10 2.05 16.75 4.89
N GLU A 11 1.73 17.52 3.85
CA GLU A 11 0.58 17.31 2.95
C GLU A 11 0.89 16.41 1.73
N ASP A 12 2.15 16.29 1.30
CA ASP A 12 2.66 15.36 0.25
C ASP A 12 3.00 13.95 0.76
N LEU A 13 2.85 13.72 2.07
CA LEU A 13 2.72 12.40 2.68
C LEU A 13 1.23 12.01 2.88
N PRO A 14 0.28 12.14 1.91
CA PRO A 14 -1.03 11.55 2.05
C PRO A 14 -0.86 10.03 2.00
N ASN A 15 -0.63 9.53 3.21
CA ASN A 15 -0.71 8.20 3.74
C ASN A 15 -0.06 7.13 2.85
N VAL A 16 1.27 7.02 2.92
CA VAL A 16 2.04 5.89 2.36
C VAL A 16 1.40 4.54 2.71
N ALA A 17 0.81 4.42 3.91
CA ALA A 17 0.02 3.26 4.32
C ALA A 17 -1.29 3.05 3.54
N GLU A 18 -1.98 4.11 3.13
CA GLU A 18 -3.11 4.03 2.20
C GLU A 18 -2.64 3.60 0.80
N THR A 19 -1.49 4.08 0.35
CA THR A 19 -0.87 3.65 -0.91
C THR A 19 -0.57 2.15 -0.90
N TYR A 20 0.04 1.64 0.18
CA TYR A 20 0.25 0.19 0.33
C TYR A 20 -1.08 -0.58 0.33
N ALA A 21 -2.12 -0.09 1.00
CA ALA A 21 -3.42 -0.75 0.97
C ALA A 21 -4.01 -0.81 -0.45
N LYS A 22 -3.92 0.27 -1.23
CA LYS A 22 -4.37 0.28 -2.64
C LYS A 22 -3.60 -0.73 -3.51
N ILE A 23 -2.30 -0.91 -3.24
CA ILE A 23 -1.48 -1.93 -3.91
C ILE A 23 -1.98 -3.34 -3.52
N GLY A 24 -2.26 -3.58 -2.23
CA GLY A 24 -2.84 -4.84 -1.77
C GLY A 24 -4.15 -5.17 -2.48
N ASP A 25 -5.09 -4.22 -2.54
CA ASP A 25 -6.37 -4.39 -3.22
C ASP A 25 -6.21 -4.67 -4.73
N CYS A 26 -5.15 -4.17 -5.36
CA CYS A 26 -4.81 -4.47 -6.74
C CYS A 26 -4.34 -5.92 -6.89
N LEU A 27 -3.43 -6.37 -6.02
CA LEU A 27 -2.89 -7.72 -6.02
C LEU A 27 -3.98 -8.78 -5.75
N GLU A 28 -4.95 -8.51 -4.87
CA GLU A 28 -6.10 -9.41 -4.72
C GLU A 28 -6.94 -9.53 -5.99
N ARG A 29 -7.13 -8.42 -6.71
CA ARG A 29 -7.90 -8.44 -7.97
C ARG A 29 -7.16 -9.19 -9.07
N MET A 30 -5.84 -9.04 -9.14
CA MET A 30 -4.99 -9.82 -10.06
C MET A 30 -5.07 -11.32 -9.74
N ALA A 31 -4.91 -11.69 -8.47
CA ALA A 31 -4.93 -13.09 -8.05
C ALA A 31 -6.25 -13.81 -8.37
N ARG A 32 -7.38 -13.09 -8.39
CA ARG A 32 -8.69 -13.66 -8.73
C ARG A 32 -8.82 -14.08 -10.19
N VAL A 33 -8.09 -13.41 -11.08
CA VAL A 33 -8.14 -13.66 -12.53
C VAL A 33 -6.91 -14.39 -13.05
N GLU A 34 -5.91 -14.61 -12.19
CA GLU A 34 -4.64 -15.23 -12.56
C GLU A 34 -4.80 -16.75 -12.81
N PRO A 35 -4.58 -17.24 -14.05
CA PRO A 35 -4.70 -18.66 -14.38
C PRO A 35 -3.59 -19.52 -13.75
N ASP A 36 -2.39 -18.97 -13.50
CA ASP A 36 -1.33 -19.69 -12.81
C ASP A 36 -1.55 -19.68 -11.28
N LYS A 37 -1.91 -20.85 -10.75
CA LYS A 37 -2.17 -21.03 -9.31
C LYS A 37 -0.97 -20.75 -8.41
N VAL A 38 0.27 -20.85 -8.91
CA VAL A 38 1.47 -20.49 -8.15
C VAL A 38 1.60 -18.97 -8.09
N LEU A 39 1.38 -18.29 -9.21
CA LEU A 39 1.42 -16.83 -9.27
C LEU A 39 0.29 -16.21 -8.45
N ALA A 40 -0.94 -16.71 -8.59
CA ALA A 40 -2.10 -16.25 -7.82
C ALA A 40 -1.86 -16.33 -6.30
N ARG A 41 -1.25 -17.43 -5.81
CA ARG A 41 -0.89 -17.56 -4.39
C ARG A 41 0.20 -16.59 -3.95
N THR A 42 1.11 -16.24 -4.86
CA THR A 42 2.18 -15.28 -4.58
C THR A 42 1.60 -13.86 -4.47
N GLU A 43 0.67 -13.51 -5.36
CA GLU A 43 -0.04 -12.22 -5.34
C GLU A 43 -0.90 -12.05 -4.09
N VAL A 44 -1.63 -13.09 -3.65
CA VAL A 44 -2.37 -13.05 -2.36
C VAL A 44 -1.44 -12.81 -1.18
N ARG A 45 -0.29 -13.50 -1.12
CA ARG A 45 0.69 -13.29 -0.03
C ARG A 45 1.29 -11.90 -0.07
N ALA A 46 1.55 -11.37 -1.26
CA ALA A 46 2.04 -10.01 -1.44
C ALA A 46 0.99 -8.99 -0.97
N SER A 47 -0.29 -9.19 -1.33
CA SER A 47 -1.41 -8.38 -0.83
C SER A 47 -1.46 -8.32 0.69
N ASP A 48 -1.45 -9.50 1.34
CA ASP A 48 -1.43 -9.61 2.81
C ASP A 48 -0.26 -8.83 3.44
N GLY A 49 0.91 -8.86 2.79
CA GLY A 49 2.08 -8.09 3.20
C GLY A 49 1.82 -6.58 3.16
N MET A 50 1.21 -6.09 2.09
CA MET A 50 0.93 -4.66 1.91
C MET A 50 -0.11 -4.14 2.91
N HIS A 51 -1.17 -4.89 3.20
CA HIS A 51 -2.15 -4.50 4.22
C HIS A 51 -1.60 -4.54 5.65
N LYS A 52 -0.54 -5.33 5.91
CA LYS A 52 0.17 -5.31 7.19
C LYS A 52 1.06 -4.09 7.37
N LEU A 53 1.67 -3.59 6.28
CA LEU A 53 2.46 -2.36 6.33
C LEU A 53 1.62 -1.14 6.75
N LYS A 54 0.32 -1.13 6.39
CA LYS A 54 -0.64 -0.12 6.88
C LYS A 54 -0.78 -0.12 8.41
N LYS A 55 -0.64 -1.26 9.07
CA LYS A 55 -0.83 -1.38 10.54
C LYS A 55 0.38 -0.89 11.35
N HIS A 56 1.53 -0.69 10.71
CA HIS A 56 2.78 -0.28 11.38
C HIS A 56 3.26 1.13 11.02
N ALA A 57 2.55 1.83 10.12
CA ALA A 57 2.77 3.26 9.95
C ALA A 57 2.33 3.99 11.23
N PRO A 58 3.14 4.94 11.75
CA PRO A 58 2.74 5.71 12.92
C PRO A 58 1.40 6.41 12.65
N PRO A 59 0.46 6.46 13.62
CA PRO A 59 -0.73 7.29 13.50
C PRO A 59 -0.28 8.74 13.40
N MET A 60 -0.80 9.46 12.40
CA MET A 60 -0.64 10.91 12.26
C MET A 60 -1.36 11.63 13.39
#